data_AF-A0A4Y2KVI8-F1
#
_entry.id   AF-A0A4Y2KVI8-F1
#
_cell.length_a   1.000
_cell.length_b   1.000
_cell.length_c   1.000
_cell.angle_alpha   90.00
_cell.angle_beta   90.00
_cell.angle_gamma   90.00
#
_symmetry.space_group_name_H-M   'P 1'
#
loop_
_entity.id
_entity.type
_entity.pdbx_description
1 polymer ?
#
loop_
_entity_poly.entity_id
_entity_poly.type
_entity_poly.pdbx_seq_one_letter_code
_entity_poly.pdbx_strand_id
1 'polypeptide(L)'
;MGDSISEVAMKFRFSRTTISRVYSEYQESGKTSNLRRRCGRKKIMQKRDQRRLTKIIKRDRRATLQQIAADFSAGPSTSVSVRTIQRNIIDMRFRSRRPTRVPLMTARY
;
A
#
# COMPACT_ATOMS: atom_id res chain seq x y z
N MET A 1 41.21 5.15 21.42
CA MET A 1 41.16 6.11 20.30
C MET A 1 40.34 5.48 19.19
N GLY A 2 39.43 6.22 18.57
CA GLY A 2 38.62 5.73 17.45
C GLY A 2 39.24 6.11 16.11
N ASP A 3 38.84 5.40 15.04
CA ASP A 3 39.23 5.70 13.66
C ASP A 3 38.72 7.10 13.24
N SER A 4 39.50 7.82 12.45
CA SER A 4 39.08 9.09 11.84
C SER A 4 38.00 8.88 10.78
N ILE A 5 37.20 9.91 10.50
CA ILE A 5 36.13 9.84 9.48
C ILE A 5 36.69 9.41 8.10
N SER A 6 37.91 9.85 7.75
CA SER A 6 38.56 9.50 6.48
C SER A 6 38.98 8.02 6.44
N GLU A 7 39.52 7.48 7.52
CA GLU A 7 39.88 6.06 7.62
C GLU A 7 38.66 5.16 7.53
N VAL A 8 37.57 5.52 8.22
CA VAL A 8 36.28 4.82 8.14
C VAL A 8 35.72 4.88 6.71
N ALA A 9 35.78 6.04 6.06
CA ALA A 9 35.34 6.20 4.67
C ALA A 9 36.11 5.30 3.69
N MET A 10 37.44 5.21 3.83
CA MET A 10 38.26 4.30 3.02
C MET A 10 37.93 2.83 3.30
N LYS A 11 37.81 2.45 4.57
CA LYS A 11 37.53 1.07 5.01
C LYS A 11 36.20 0.55 4.46
N PHE A 12 35.14 1.37 4.53
CA PHE A 12 33.80 0.99 4.05
C PHE A 12 33.51 1.44 2.61
N ARG A 13 34.47 2.08 1.94
CA ARG A 13 34.37 2.59 0.56
C ARG A 13 33.14 3.48 0.32
N PHE A 14 32.79 4.29 1.32
CA PHE A 14 31.74 5.31 1.20
C PHE A 14 32.38 6.70 1.15
N SER A 15 31.62 7.67 0.65
CA SER A 15 32.10 9.05 0.66
C SER A 15 32.27 9.56 2.10
N ARG A 16 33.28 10.40 2.33
CA ARG A 16 33.53 11.04 3.63
C ARG A 16 32.30 11.80 4.14
N THR A 17 31.51 12.40 3.24
CA THR A 17 30.27 13.12 3.59
C THR A 17 29.16 12.18 4.05
N THR A 18 29.05 10.98 3.47
CA THR A 18 28.13 9.94 3.94
C THR A 18 28.47 9.49 5.35
N ILE A 19 29.75 9.17 5.62
CA ILE A 19 30.20 8.76 6.94
C ILE A 19 29.98 9.86 7.97
N SER A 20 30.33 11.11 7.63
CA SER A 20 30.12 12.26 8.51
C SER A 20 28.64 12.46 8.87
N ARG A 21 27.74 12.42 7.87
CA ARG A 21 26.28 12.54 8.11
C ARG A 21 25.74 11.42 9.00
N VAL A 22 26.10 10.17 8.72
CA VAL A 22 25.65 9.02 9.52
C VAL A 22 26.18 9.11 10.95
N TYR A 23 27.44 9.54 11.13
CA TYR A 23 28.02 9.72 12.45
C TYR A 23 27.32 10.83 13.25
N SER A 24 27.04 11.99 12.64
CA SER A 24 26.27 13.07 13.27
C SER A 24 24.86 12.61 13.66
N GLU A 25 24.14 11.96 12.73
CA GLU A 25 22.79 11.43 13.01
C GLU A 25 22.81 10.40 14.16
N TYR A 26 23.85 9.56 14.22
CA TYR A 26 24.03 8.59 15.30
C TYR A 26 24.33 9.27 16.64
N GLN A 27 25.21 10.27 16.67
CA GLN A 27 25.52 11.04 17.88
C GLN A 27 24.27 11.75 18.44
N GLU A 28 23.45 12.32 17.57
CA GLU A 28 22.23 13.02 17.98
C GLU A 28 21.10 12.08 18.40
N SER A 29 20.89 10.99 17.67
CA SER A 29 19.70 10.15 17.83
C SER A 29 19.93 8.82 18.57
N GLY A 30 21.19 8.40 18.69
CA GLY A 30 21.60 7.08 19.21
C GLY A 30 21.15 5.89 18.34
N LYS A 31 20.61 6.14 17.14
CA LYS A 31 20.01 5.11 16.28
C LYS A 31 20.95 4.78 15.14
N THR A 32 21.12 3.48 14.91
CA THR A 32 21.85 2.96 13.75
C THR A 32 20.98 2.84 12.49
N SER A 33 19.67 3.09 12.61
CA SER A 33 18.71 2.99 11.50
C SER A 33 17.94 4.29 11.29
N ASN A 34 17.68 4.59 10.02
CA ASN A 34 16.96 5.77 9.57
C ASN A 34 15.50 5.44 9.22
N LEU A 35 14.73 4.89 10.18
CA LEU A 35 13.34 4.49 9.92
C LEU A 35 12.45 5.70 9.58
N ARG A 36 12.24 5.92 8.28
CA ARG A 36 11.36 6.96 7.73
C ARG A 36 9.89 6.58 7.91
N ARG A 37 9.37 6.66 9.15
CA ARG A 37 8.00 6.24 9.50
C ARG A 37 6.87 7.01 8.78
N ARG A 38 7.17 8.15 8.15
CA ARG A 38 6.18 9.04 7.50
C ARG A 38 6.62 9.49 6.11
N CYS A 39 7.32 8.64 5.35
CA CYS A 39 7.66 8.94 3.96
C CYS A 39 6.55 8.55 2.98
N GLY A 40 6.56 9.18 1.82
CA GLY A 40 5.72 8.81 0.68
C GLY A 40 4.40 9.58 0.60
N ARG A 41 3.72 9.41 -0.55
CA ARG A 41 2.45 10.07 -0.86
C ARG A 41 1.30 9.41 -0.11
N LYS A 42 0.45 10.22 0.53
CA LYS A 42 -0.78 9.74 1.19
C LYS A 42 -1.74 9.11 0.16
N LYS A 43 -2.48 8.08 0.58
CA LYS A 43 -3.56 7.48 -0.24
C LYS A 43 -4.68 8.52 -0.44
N ILE A 44 -5.23 8.57 -1.66
CA ILE A 44 -6.37 9.44 -2.00
C ILE A 44 -7.65 8.96 -1.32
N MET A 45 -7.89 7.64 -1.29
CA MET A 45 -9.06 7.06 -0.63
C MET A 45 -8.92 7.11 0.90
N GLN A 46 -9.91 7.69 1.55
CA GLN A 46 -10.01 7.75 3.01
C GLN A 46 -10.80 6.55 3.56
N LYS A 47 -10.81 6.39 4.89
CA LYS A 47 -11.59 5.35 5.57
C LYS A 47 -13.09 5.44 5.25
N ARG A 48 -13.63 6.64 5.06
CA ARG A 48 -15.04 6.85 4.67
C ARG A 48 -15.33 6.31 3.27
N ASP A 49 -14.42 6.56 2.33
CA ASP A 49 -14.52 6.06 0.96
C ASP A 49 -14.44 4.54 0.92
N GLN A 50 -13.53 3.95 1.69
CA GLN A 50 -13.42 2.50 1.83
C GLN A 50 -14.70 1.87 2.41
N ARG A 51 -15.32 2.50 3.41
CA ARG A 51 -16.62 2.06 3.97
C ARG A 51 -17.72 2.12 2.91
N ARG A 52 -17.78 3.19 2.11
CA ARG A 52 -18.77 3.32 1.02
C ARG A 52 -18.53 2.27 -0.07
N LEU A 53 -17.29 2.09 -0.49
CA LEU A 53 -16.91 1.07 -1.48
C LEU A 53 -17.30 -0.33 -0.99
N THR A 54 -17.09 -0.62 0.30
CA THR A 54 -17.53 -1.88 0.94
C THR A 54 -19.05 -2.07 0.84
N LYS A 55 -19.85 -1.00 1.01
CA LYS A 55 -21.32 -1.08 0.88
C LYS A 55 -21.73 -1.39 -0.57
N ILE A 56 -21.10 -0.75 -1.55
CA ILE A 56 -21.37 -0.98 -2.99
C ILE A 56 -21.10 -2.45 -3.34
N ILE A 57 -19.93 -2.97 -2.97
CA ILE A 57 -19.53 -4.37 -3.25
C ILE A 57 -20.46 -5.38 -2.55
N LYS A 58 -20.92 -5.07 -1.33
CA LYS A 58 -21.82 -5.96 -0.60
C LYS A 58 -23.25 -5.94 -1.16
N ARG A 59 -23.70 -4.83 -1.76
CA ARG A 59 -25.01 -4.72 -2.42
C ARG A 59 -25.08 -5.62 -3.64
N ASP A 60 -24.07 -5.56 -4.51
CA ASP A 60 -23.95 -6.47 -5.65
C ASP A 60 -22.56 -7.10 -5.70
N ARG A 61 -22.48 -8.37 -5.26
CA ARG A 61 -21.24 -9.15 -5.24
C ARG A 61 -20.83 -9.67 -6.62
N ARG A 62 -21.65 -9.49 -7.67
CA ARG A 62 -21.38 -9.90 -9.05
C ARG A 62 -21.06 -8.72 -9.97
N ALA A 63 -21.17 -7.49 -9.49
CA ALA A 63 -20.88 -6.29 -10.25
C ALA A 63 -19.44 -6.29 -10.79
N THR A 64 -19.28 -5.83 -12.03
CA THR A 64 -17.97 -5.65 -12.66
C THR A 64 -17.25 -4.44 -12.04
N LEU A 65 -15.93 -4.39 -12.19
CA LEU A 65 -15.13 -3.27 -11.68
C LEU A 65 -15.59 -1.92 -12.25
N GLN A 66 -16.03 -1.88 -13.51
CA GLN A 66 -16.54 -0.67 -14.15
C GLN A 66 -17.88 -0.23 -13.55
N GLN A 67 -18.79 -1.17 -13.29
CA GLN A 67 -20.05 -0.89 -12.61
C GLN A 67 -19.81 -0.36 -11.19
N ILE A 68 -18.91 -1.01 -10.43
CA ILE A 68 -18.52 -0.55 -9.10
C ILE A 68 -17.92 0.86 -9.17
N ALA A 69 -17.10 1.14 -10.18
CA ALA A 69 -16.50 2.46 -10.36
C ALA A 69 -17.53 3.54 -10.73
N ALA A 70 -18.51 3.21 -11.59
CA ALA A 70 -19.61 4.10 -11.94
C ALA A 70 -20.47 4.42 -10.71
N ASP A 71 -20.88 3.40 -9.96
CA ASP A 71 -21.65 3.55 -8.71
C ASP A 71 -20.89 4.36 -7.66
N PHE A 72 -19.57 4.13 -7.56
CA PHE A 72 -18.73 4.91 -6.67
C PHE A 72 -18.66 6.37 -7.12
N SER A 73 -18.47 6.63 -8.41
CA SER A 73 -18.37 7.99 -8.95
C SER A 73 -19.69 8.77 -8.92
N ALA A 74 -20.83 8.08 -8.92
CA ALA A 74 -22.16 8.68 -8.82
C ALA A 74 -22.50 9.30 -7.45
N GLY A 75 -21.63 9.14 -6.45
CA GLY A 75 -21.84 9.74 -5.12
C GLY A 75 -20.90 10.90 -4.83
N PRO A 76 -21.08 11.56 -3.67
CA PRO A 76 -20.33 12.78 -3.30
C PRO A 76 -18.87 12.52 -2.90
N SER A 77 -18.29 11.37 -3.27
CA SER A 77 -16.91 11.02 -2.96
C SER A 77 -15.92 11.67 -3.93
N THR A 78 -14.66 11.77 -3.51
CA THR A 78 -13.57 12.16 -4.41
C THR A 78 -13.54 11.30 -5.66
N SER A 79 -13.49 11.95 -6.82
CA SER A 79 -13.24 11.27 -8.10
C SER A 79 -11.92 10.53 -8.04
N VAL A 80 -11.95 9.24 -8.33
CA VAL A 80 -10.79 8.34 -8.30
C VAL A 80 -10.80 7.47 -9.54
N SER A 81 -9.61 7.14 -10.05
CA SER A 81 -9.51 6.26 -11.20
C SER A 81 -9.96 4.83 -10.86
N VAL A 82 -10.47 4.12 -11.87
CA VAL A 82 -10.86 2.71 -11.79
C VAL A 82 -9.73 1.84 -11.19
N ARG A 83 -8.48 2.14 -11.54
CA ARG A 83 -7.30 1.44 -11.01
C ARG A 83 -7.08 1.67 -9.52
N THR A 84 -7.40 2.87 -9.01
CA THR A 84 -7.32 3.18 -7.58
C THR A 84 -8.39 2.42 -6.79
N ILE A 85 -9.59 2.30 -7.36
CA ILE A 85 -10.68 1.48 -6.82
C ILE A 85 -10.23 0.02 -6.77
N GLN A 86 -9.72 -0.54 -7.87
CA GLN A 86 -9.23 -1.91 -7.93
C GLN A 86 -8.17 -2.21 -6.86
N ARG A 87 -7.19 -1.32 -6.69
CA ARG A 87 -6.16 -1.46 -5.65
C ARG A 87 -6.77 -1.48 -4.25
N ASN A 88 -7.73 -0.60 -3.96
CA ASN A 88 -8.40 -0.59 -2.67
C ASN A 88 -9.23 -1.85 -2.42
N ILE A 89 -9.90 -2.39 -3.45
CA ILE A 89 -10.63 -3.67 -3.34
C ILE A 89 -9.69 -4.78 -2.89
N ILE A 90 -8.51 -4.88 -3.51
CA ILE A 90 -7.49 -5.89 -3.17
C ILE A 90 -6.90 -5.64 -1.77
N ASP A 91 -6.60 -4.38 -1.42
CA ASP A 91 -6.07 -3.96 -0.11
C ASP A 91 -7.06 -4.31 1.02
N MET A 92 -8.36 -4.12 0.76
CA MET A 92 -9.45 -4.53 1.65
C MET A 92 -9.76 -6.04 1.62
N ARG A 93 -8.96 -6.84 0.90
CA ARG A 93 -9.06 -8.31 0.78
C ARG A 93 -10.31 -8.83 0.08
N PHE A 94 -11.00 -8.02 -0.72
CA PHE A 94 -12.00 -8.53 -1.65
C PHE A 94 -11.32 -9.22 -2.83
N ARG A 95 -11.83 -10.39 -3.22
CA ARG A 95 -11.34 -11.17 -4.35
C ARG A 95 -12.48 -11.55 -5.28
N SER A 96 -12.15 -11.81 -6.53
CA SER A 96 -13.10 -12.42 -7.46
C SER A 96 -13.60 -13.76 -6.91
N ARG A 97 -14.83 -14.10 -7.27
CA ARG A 97 -15.35 -15.44 -7.00
C ARG A 97 -14.51 -16.46 -7.76
N ARG A 98 -14.14 -17.55 -7.09
CA ARG A 98 -13.52 -18.70 -7.72
C ARG A 98 -14.60 -19.74 -8.01
N PRO A 99 -14.66 -20.33 -9.21
CA PRO A 99 -15.53 -21.46 -9.46
C PRO A 99 -15.18 -22.60 -8.50
N THR A 100 -16.19 -23.32 -8.03
CA THR A 100 -16.00 -24.56 -7.26
C THR A 100 -15.25 -25.56 -8.14
N ARG A 101 -14.22 -26.21 -7.58
CA ARG A 101 -13.40 -27.19 -8.31
C ARG A 101 -14.19 -28.42 -8.75
N VAL A 102 -15.29 -28.71 -8.06
CA VAL A 102 -16.16 -29.85 -8.35
C VAL A 102 -17.46 -29.37 -9.00
N PRO A 103 -17.91 -30.02 -10.08
CA PRO A 103 -19.23 -29.76 -10.63
C PRO A 103 -20.32 -30.27 -9.67
N LEU A 104 -21.45 -29.56 -9.64
CA LEU A 104 -22.65 -30.03 -8.92
C LEU A 104 -23.22 -31.22 -9.69
N MET A 105 -23.06 -32.43 -9.14
CA MET A 105 -23.68 -33.65 -9.67
C MET A 105 -25.14 -33.71 -9.19
N THR A 106 -26.05 -33.03 -9.89
CA THR A 106 -27.49 -33.29 -9.74
C THR A 106 -27.90 -34.33 -10.76
N ALA A 107 -28.15 -35.56 -10.31
CA ALA A 107 -28.79 -36.58 -11.14
C ALA A 107 -30.18 -36.07 -11.54
N ARG A 108 -30.39 -35.83 -12.83
CA ARG A 108 -31.73 -35.70 -13.40
C ARG A 108 -32.19 -37.10 -13.75
N TYR A 109 -33.16 -37.61 -12.98
CA TYR A 109 -33.97 -38.76 -13.36
C TYR A 109 -34.98 -38.34 -14.44
#